data_AF-A0A9D9MJU8-F1
#
_entry.id   AF-A0A9D9MJU8-F1
#
_cell.length_a   1.000
_cell.length_b   1.000
_cell.length_c   1.000
_cell.angle_alpha   90.00
_cell.angle_beta   90.00
_cell.angle_gamma   90.00
#
_symmetry.space_group_name_H-M   'P 1'
#
loop_
_entity.id
_entity.type
_entity.pdbx_description
1 polymer ?
#
loop_
_entity_poly.entity_id
_entity_poly.type
_entity_poly.pdbx_seq_one_letter_code
_entity_poly.pdbx_strand_id
1 'polypeptide(L)'
;MIRTQLLAAALVAASLSCQAGAEVQGESFDVLASVMETHNKEIDARQTLDAAKEEAIRYREAVITGWWEFMQARSNAAPGEYCAASFLRAKRRVEPGKVDKMKEGVVVTLFGPGGSYRGALLAFSPLGDDSAEAFPKLPSGTPVRVTLTQGNTKPVTLNAIYLETRPKAPPLLAFAVPSIDALMKGMEDTWSFDLSYQGRSIANIEWHDGLKARAELQKCLAGAPFDNKRRRTQ
;
A
#
# COMPACT_ATOMS: atom_id res chain seq x y z
N MET A 1 6.43 73.50 6.68
CA MET A 1 7.45 72.43 6.72
C MET A 1 8.33 72.63 7.96
N ILE A 2 7.97 72.09 9.12
CA ILE A 2 8.82 72.10 10.33
C ILE A 2 8.42 70.89 11.21
N ARG A 3 9.41 70.09 11.63
CA ARG A 3 9.53 69.37 12.93
C ARG A 3 10.77 68.45 12.83
N THR A 4 11.95 68.89 13.25
CA THR A 4 12.52 68.97 14.63
C THR A 4 12.59 67.61 15.32
N GLN A 5 13.82 67.08 15.44
CA GLN A 5 14.21 65.98 16.33
C GLN A 5 14.43 66.50 17.75
N LEU A 6 14.22 65.66 18.77
CA LEU A 6 14.82 65.83 20.11
C LEU A 6 14.91 64.49 20.85
N LEU A 7 16.01 64.36 21.59
CA LEU A 7 16.53 63.21 22.33
C LEU A 7 15.91 62.98 23.72
N ALA A 8 16.01 61.71 24.13
CA ALA A 8 16.19 61.10 25.46
C ALA A 8 16.30 61.95 26.75
N ALA A 9 15.71 61.43 27.85
CA ALA A 9 16.39 61.09 29.13
C ALA A 9 15.39 60.53 30.17
N ALA A 10 15.91 59.80 31.16
CA ALA A 10 15.23 58.87 32.07
C ALA A 10 15.11 59.33 33.54
N LEU A 11 14.43 58.48 34.36
CA LEU A 11 14.40 58.35 35.85
C LEU A 11 13.56 59.41 36.62
N VAL A 12 12.78 59.10 37.68
CA VAL A 12 13.12 58.48 38.99
C VAL A 12 11.88 57.85 39.67
N ALA A 13 12.14 56.97 40.66
CA ALA A 13 11.28 56.02 41.36
C ALA A 13 10.47 56.51 42.60
N ALA A 14 9.62 55.57 43.07
CA ALA A 14 9.22 55.22 44.46
C ALA A 14 7.94 55.82 45.09
N SER A 15 6.98 54.95 45.43
CA SER A 15 6.45 54.78 46.80
C SER A 15 5.44 53.61 46.89
N LEU A 16 5.32 53.10 48.11
CA LEU A 16 4.76 51.82 48.56
C LEU A 16 3.21 51.77 48.70
N SER A 17 2.69 50.54 48.61
CA SER A 17 1.53 49.97 49.32
C SER A 17 0.11 50.46 48.99
N CYS A 18 -0.71 49.61 48.36
CA CYS A 18 -1.85 48.94 49.03
C CYS A 18 -2.51 47.91 48.10
N GLN A 19 -2.84 46.77 48.67
CA GLN A 19 -3.47 45.61 48.05
C GLN A 19 -4.91 45.91 47.60
N ALA A 20 -5.29 45.38 46.43
CA ALA A 20 -6.64 44.89 46.19
C ALA A 20 -6.56 43.78 45.14
N GLY A 21 -6.94 42.56 45.56
CA GLY A 21 -6.69 41.33 44.84
C GLY A 21 -7.50 41.15 43.56
N ALA A 22 -6.86 40.46 42.62
CA ALA A 22 -7.48 39.43 41.82
C ALA A 22 -6.39 38.40 41.59
N GLU A 23 -6.30 37.43 42.51
CA GLU A 23 -5.51 36.23 42.32
C GLU A 23 -6.14 35.49 41.12
N VAL A 24 -5.60 35.69 39.94
CA VAL A 24 -5.86 34.79 38.81
C VAL A 24 -5.15 33.50 39.16
N GLN A 25 -5.84 32.64 39.92
CA GLN A 25 -5.43 31.25 40.07
C GLN A 25 -5.43 30.66 38.67
N GLY A 26 -4.23 30.53 38.12
CA GLY A 26 -3.98 29.82 36.89
C GLY A 26 -4.24 28.35 37.12
N GLU A 27 -5.50 27.95 37.02
CA GLU A 27 -5.82 26.59 36.63
C GLU A 27 -5.45 26.49 35.14
N SER A 28 -4.29 25.91 34.87
CA SER A 28 -3.96 25.46 33.54
C SER A 28 -5.08 24.52 33.09
N PHE A 29 -5.95 25.01 32.21
CA PHE A 29 -7.01 24.21 31.62
C PHE A 29 -6.32 23.07 30.86
N ASP A 30 -6.26 21.90 31.48
CA ASP A 30 -5.70 20.71 30.88
C ASP A 30 -6.71 20.22 29.84
N VAL A 31 -6.53 20.73 28.62
CA VAL A 31 -7.32 20.35 27.45
C VAL A 31 -7.28 18.84 27.25
N LEU A 32 -6.17 18.17 27.60
CA LEU A 32 -6.07 16.71 27.49
C LEU A 32 -6.99 16.02 28.51
N ALA A 33 -6.99 16.47 29.77
CA ALA A 33 -7.87 15.93 30.80
C ALA A 33 -9.36 16.16 30.45
N SER A 34 -9.71 17.37 30.01
CA SER A 34 -11.08 17.73 29.59
C SER A 34 -11.58 16.89 28.41
N VAL A 35 -10.73 16.67 27.39
CA VAL A 35 -11.05 15.85 26.21
C VAL A 35 -11.13 14.36 26.57
N MET A 36 -10.30 13.88 27.50
CA MET A 36 -10.38 12.51 28.01
C MET A 36 -11.66 12.29 28.83
N GLU A 37 -12.09 13.29 29.60
CA GLU A 37 -13.28 13.21 30.47
C GLU A 37 -14.59 13.32 29.69
N THR A 38 -14.63 14.10 28.61
CA THR A 38 -15.81 14.17 27.71
C THR A 38 -15.95 12.95 26.79
N HIS A 39 -14.89 12.16 26.59
CA HIS A 39 -14.88 10.98 25.73
C HIS A 39 -14.79 9.65 26.48
N ASN A 40 -15.29 9.60 27.72
CA ASN A 40 -15.29 8.44 28.61
C ASN A 40 -16.21 7.26 28.17
N LYS A 41 -16.29 6.98 26.86
CA LYS A 41 -16.41 5.59 26.41
C LYS A 41 -15.00 5.03 26.52
N GLU A 42 -14.72 4.33 27.61
CA GLU A 42 -13.47 3.58 27.80
C GLU A 42 -13.10 2.90 26.49
N ILE A 43 -12.04 3.37 25.83
CA ILE A 43 -11.38 2.57 24.82
C ILE A 43 -10.76 1.43 25.61
N ASP A 44 -11.40 0.27 25.61
CA ASP A 44 -10.82 -0.94 26.16
C ASP A 44 -9.58 -1.28 25.33
N ALA A 45 -8.42 -0.83 25.83
CA ALA A 45 -7.15 -1.00 25.17
C ALA A 45 -6.84 -2.48 24.97
N ARG A 46 -7.29 -3.37 25.88
CA ARG A 46 -7.09 -4.82 25.73
C ARG A 46 -7.93 -5.36 24.59
N GLN A 47 -9.23 -5.03 24.57
CA GLN A 47 -10.12 -5.43 23.47
C GLN A 47 -9.61 -4.93 22.12
N THR A 48 -9.12 -3.68 22.07
CA THR A 48 -8.57 -3.10 20.84
C THR A 48 -7.30 -3.82 20.39
N LEU A 49 -6.39 -4.14 21.32
CA LEU A 49 -5.16 -4.86 21.03
C LEU A 49 -5.42 -6.31 20.61
N ASP A 50 -6.38 -6.98 21.25
CA ASP A 50 -6.77 -8.35 20.91
C ASP A 50 -7.42 -8.40 19.52
N ALA A 51 -8.33 -7.48 19.22
CA ALA A 51 -8.93 -7.37 17.89
C ALA A 51 -7.88 -7.09 16.80
N ALA A 52 -6.93 -6.18 17.06
CA ALA A 52 -5.83 -5.89 16.14
C ALA A 52 -4.92 -7.10 15.94
N LYS A 53 -4.66 -7.88 17.00
CA LYS A 53 -3.88 -9.11 16.93
C LYS A 53 -4.60 -10.18 16.10
N GLU A 54 -5.89 -10.38 16.31
CA GLU A 54 -6.68 -11.33 15.53
C GLU A 54 -6.75 -10.91 14.05
N GLU A 55 -6.92 -9.62 13.77
CA GLU A 55 -6.89 -9.10 12.40
C GLU A 55 -5.52 -9.33 11.74
N ALA A 56 -4.43 -9.06 12.44
CA ALA A 56 -3.07 -9.32 11.95
C ALA A 56 -2.84 -10.82 11.68
N ILE A 57 -3.38 -11.70 12.53
CA ILE A 57 -3.35 -13.14 12.29
C ILE A 57 -4.17 -13.49 11.03
N ARG A 58 -5.41 -13.02 10.92
CA ARG A 58 -6.26 -13.29 9.75
C ARG A 58 -5.60 -12.82 8.45
N TYR A 59 -5.07 -11.60 8.44
CA TYR A 59 -4.34 -11.05 7.30
C TYR A 59 -3.14 -11.93 6.95
N ARG A 60 -2.31 -12.29 7.93
CA ARG A 60 -1.16 -13.17 7.69
C ARG A 60 -1.58 -14.50 7.08
N GLU A 61 -2.56 -15.18 7.66
CA GLU A 61 -3.02 -16.49 7.21
C GLU A 61 -3.60 -16.43 5.79
N ALA A 62 -4.34 -15.37 5.49
CA ALA A 62 -4.82 -15.12 4.15
C ALA A 62 -3.64 -14.91 3.18
N VAL A 63 -2.60 -14.15 3.54
CA VAL A 63 -1.49 -13.82 2.61
C VAL A 63 -0.64 -15.07 2.37
N ILE A 64 -0.45 -15.88 3.41
CA ILE A 64 0.27 -17.16 3.28
C ILE A 64 -0.46 -18.10 2.32
N THR A 65 -1.78 -18.17 2.42
CA THR A 65 -2.62 -19.00 1.54
C THR A 65 -2.64 -18.45 0.12
N GLY A 66 -2.70 -17.13 0.00
CA GLY A 66 -2.84 -16.39 -1.23
C GLY A 66 -4.29 -16.05 -1.53
N TRP A 67 -4.52 -14.85 -2.07
CA TRP A 67 -5.85 -14.45 -2.54
C TRP A 67 -5.78 -13.40 -3.65
N TRP A 68 -6.89 -13.29 -4.39
CA TRP A 68 -7.10 -12.26 -5.40
C TRP A 68 -7.83 -11.03 -4.84
N GLU A 69 -7.28 -9.86 -5.13
CA GLU A 69 -7.94 -8.57 -4.99
C GLU A 69 -8.28 -7.99 -6.35
N PHE A 70 -9.41 -7.30 -6.41
CA PHE A 70 -9.89 -6.66 -7.62
C PHE A 70 -10.15 -5.18 -7.34
N MET A 71 -9.70 -4.33 -8.25
CA MET A 71 -9.87 -2.89 -8.12
C MET A 71 -9.86 -2.20 -9.48
N GLN A 72 -10.51 -1.04 -9.54
CA GLN A 72 -10.26 -0.08 -10.59
C GLN A 72 -9.10 0.80 -10.09
N ALA A 73 -7.91 0.64 -10.67
CA ALA A 73 -6.67 1.21 -10.14
C ALA A 73 -6.62 2.75 -10.18
N ARG A 74 -7.64 3.39 -10.77
CA ARG A 74 -7.83 4.83 -10.82
C ARG A 74 -9.25 5.19 -10.38
N SER A 75 -9.36 6.03 -9.35
CA SER A 75 -10.62 6.40 -8.71
C SER A 75 -11.63 7.11 -9.62
N ASN A 76 -11.15 7.90 -10.58
CA ASN A 76 -11.98 8.67 -11.52
C ASN A 76 -11.94 8.11 -12.94
N ALA A 77 -11.63 6.82 -13.09
CA ALA A 77 -11.61 6.20 -14.41
C ALA A 77 -13.01 5.90 -14.94
N ALA A 78 -13.16 5.95 -16.26
CA ALA A 78 -14.40 5.55 -16.91
C ALA A 78 -14.66 4.04 -16.68
N PRO A 79 -15.94 3.60 -16.72
CA PRO A 79 -16.25 2.18 -16.68
C PRO A 79 -15.45 1.40 -17.73
N GLY A 80 -14.81 0.30 -17.32
CA GLY A 80 -13.97 -0.52 -18.22
C GLY A 80 -12.50 -0.14 -18.26
N GLU A 81 -12.09 0.97 -17.65
CA GLU A 81 -10.70 1.43 -17.67
C GLU A 81 -9.94 1.13 -16.36
N TYR A 82 -8.64 0.87 -16.47
CA TYR A 82 -7.74 0.61 -15.35
C TYR A 82 -8.20 -0.53 -14.43
N CYS A 83 -8.91 -1.51 -14.99
CA CYS A 83 -9.27 -2.74 -14.29
C CYS A 83 -7.99 -3.48 -13.88
N ALA A 84 -7.89 -3.86 -12.61
CA ALA A 84 -6.74 -4.56 -12.07
C ALA A 84 -7.15 -5.76 -11.22
N ALA A 85 -6.40 -6.85 -11.36
CA ALA A 85 -6.48 -8.02 -10.50
C ALA A 85 -5.09 -8.30 -9.92
N SER A 86 -5.00 -8.34 -8.59
CA SER A 86 -3.76 -8.54 -7.85
C SER A 86 -3.85 -9.85 -7.07
N PHE A 87 -2.91 -10.76 -7.29
CA PHE A 87 -2.74 -11.95 -6.45
C PHE A 87 -1.62 -11.69 -5.46
N LEU A 88 -1.94 -11.75 -4.16
CA LEU A 88 -0.98 -11.54 -3.08
C LEU A 88 -0.63 -12.90 -2.49
N ARG A 89 0.66 -13.16 -2.25
CA ARG A 89 1.10 -14.36 -1.53
C ARG A 89 2.42 -14.14 -0.80
N ALA A 90 2.62 -14.80 0.34
CA ALA A 90 3.92 -14.90 0.99
C ALA A 90 4.19 -16.33 1.48
N LYS A 91 5.45 -16.65 1.75
CA LYS A 91 5.85 -17.93 2.36
C LYS A 91 5.72 -17.85 3.88
N ARG A 92 5.27 -18.95 4.50
CA ARG A 92 5.28 -19.10 5.95
C ARG A 92 6.70 -19.39 6.43
N ARG A 93 7.17 -18.62 7.41
CA ARG A 93 8.36 -18.93 8.20
C ARG A 93 7.93 -19.27 9.62
N VAL A 94 8.09 -20.54 9.99
CA VAL A 94 7.82 -21.03 11.35
C VAL A 94 8.99 -20.68 12.25
N GLU A 95 8.71 -20.09 13.40
CA GLU A 95 9.68 -19.80 14.45
C GLU A 95 9.24 -20.48 15.76
N PRO A 96 9.95 -21.51 16.26
CA PRO A 96 9.55 -22.22 17.46
C PRO A 96 9.35 -21.29 18.66
N GLY A 97 8.20 -21.43 19.34
CA GLY A 97 7.83 -20.58 20.49
C GLY A 97 7.49 -19.14 20.14
N LYS A 98 7.37 -18.80 18.85
CA LYS A 98 7.03 -17.46 18.35
C LYS A 98 5.88 -17.55 17.34
N VAL A 99 5.33 -16.39 17.03
CA VAL A 99 4.32 -16.24 16.00
C VAL A 99 4.97 -16.39 14.62
N ASP A 100 4.37 -17.19 13.75
CA ASP A 100 4.82 -17.36 12.37
C ASP A 100 4.91 -16.02 11.64
N LYS A 101 5.92 -15.91 10.76
CA LYS A 101 6.16 -14.71 9.95
C LYS A 101 5.87 -14.97 8.48
N MET A 102 5.53 -13.91 7.78
CA MET A 102 5.55 -13.87 6.31
C MET A 102 6.99 -13.63 5.86
N LYS A 103 7.39 -14.29 4.77
CA LYS A 103 8.68 -14.10 4.13
C LYS A 103 8.51 -14.17 2.62
N GLU A 104 9.35 -13.45 1.88
CA GLU A 104 9.37 -13.49 0.41
C GLU A 104 7.99 -13.19 -0.17
N GLY A 105 7.29 -12.20 0.39
CA GLY A 105 5.97 -11.79 -0.07
C GLY A 105 6.04 -11.13 -1.45
N VAL A 106 5.09 -11.46 -2.31
CA VAL A 106 5.00 -10.95 -3.68
C VAL A 106 3.54 -10.66 -4.01
N VAL A 107 3.33 -9.60 -4.78
CA VAL A 107 2.07 -9.33 -5.47
C VAL A 107 2.30 -9.42 -6.98
N VAL A 108 1.47 -10.18 -7.67
CA VAL A 108 1.36 -10.17 -9.14
C VAL A 108 0.11 -9.40 -9.51
N THR A 109 0.25 -8.33 -10.29
CA THR A 109 -0.88 -7.52 -10.73
C THR A 109 -1.02 -7.55 -12.24
N LEU A 110 -2.24 -7.81 -12.69
CA LEU A 110 -2.68 -7.78 -14.07
C LEU A 110 -3.44 -6.47 -14.28
N PHE A 111 -2.91 -5.55 -15.08
CA PHE A 111 -3.55 -4.28 -15.40
C PHE A 111 -4.15 -4.32 -16.81
N GLY A 112 -5.43 -3.95 -16.90
CA GLY A 112 -6.12 -3.68 -18.15
C GLY A 112 -5.80 -2.30 -18.73
N PRO A 113 -6.32 -2.01 -19.94
CA PRO A 113 -6.14 -0.74 -20.62
C PRO A 113 -6.79 0.41 -19.85
N GLY A 114 -6.38 1.64 -20.15
CA GLY A 114 -6.99 2.84 -19.57
C GLY A 114 -6.40 4.14 -20.13
N GLY A 115 -7.26 5.15 -20.30
CA GLY A 115 -6.87 6.41 -20.93
C GLY A 115 -6.37 6.17 -22.35
N SER A 116 -5.17 6.66 -22.66
CA SER A 116 -4.54 6.46 -23.97
C SER A 116 -3.83 5.12 -24.13
N TYR A 117 -3.55 4.40 -23.04
CA TYR A 117 -2.86 3.11 -23.10
C TYR A 117 -3.83 1.98 -23.42
N ARG A 118 -3.63 1.33 -24.56
CA ARG A 118 -4.50 0.24 -25.07
C ARG A 118 -3.98 -1.16 -24.79
N GLY A 119 -2.75 -1.28 -24.28
CA GLY A 119 -2.16 -2.57 -23.91
C GLY A 119 -2.63 -3.04 -22.54
N ALA A 120 -1.94 -4.04 -22.02
CA ALA A 120 -2.08 -4.52 -20.66
C ALA A 120 -0.71 -4.64 -20.00
N LEU A 121 -0.66 -4.72 -18.67
CA LEU A 121 0.59 -4.92 -17.93
C LEU A 121 0.50 -6.16 -17.05
N LEU A 122 1.57 -6.95 -17.03
CA LEU A 122 1.85 -7.94 -16.01
C LEU A 122 2.93 -7.37 -15.09
N ALA A 123 2.63 -7.12 -13.83
CA ALA A 123 3.54 -6.47 -12.91
C ALA A 123 3.80 -7.29 -11.66
N PHE A 124 5.03 -7.21 -11.15
CA PHE A 124 5.46 -7.85 -9.91
C PHE A 124 5.89 -6.76 -8.94
N SER A 125 5.43 -6.84 -7.69
CA SER A 125 5.87 -5.96 -6.59
C SER A 125 6.16 -6.75 -5.32
N PRO A 126 7.07 -6.28 -4.47
CA PRO A 126 7.33 -6.87 -3.17
C PRO A 126 6.13 -6.67 -2.22
N LEU A 127 5.93 -7.62 -1.31
CA LEU A 127 4.97 -7.55 -0.20
C LEU A 127 5.72 -7.76 1.12
N GLY A 128 6.15 -6.67 1.74
CA GLY A 128 6.93 -6.66 2.98
C GLY A 128 8.39 -6.27 2.75
N ASP A 129 9.04 -5.80 3.83
CA ASP A 129 10.37 -5.18 3.76
C ASP A 129 11.46 -6.14 3.26
N ASP A 130 11.39 -7.42 3.64
CA ASP A 130 12.37 -8.43 3.25
C ASP A 130 12.37 -8.69 1.73
N SER A 131 11.18 -8.73 1.13
CA SER A 131 11.02 -8.84 -0.33
C SER A 131 11.40 -7.54 -1.05
N ALA A 132 11.15 -6.39 -0.43
CA ALA A 132 11.47 -5.08 -1.02
C ALA A 132 12.97 -4.87 -1.18
N GLU A 133 13.79 -5.41 -0.28
CA GLU A 133 15.25 -5.41 -0.39
C GLU A 133 15.77 -6.19 -1.61
N ALA A 134 15.01 -7.17 -2.11
CA ALA A 134 15.40 -7.96 -3.28
C ALA A 134 15.16 -7.22 -4.61
N PHE A 135 14.22 -6.28 -4.65
CA PHE A 135 13.90 -5.51 -5.85
C PHE A 135 14.95 -4.42 -6.11
N PRO A 136 15.26 -4.11 -7.39
CA PRO A 136 16.17 -3.03 -7.73
C PRO A 136 15.62 -1.68 -7.25
N LYS A 137 16.50 -0.71 -6.99
CA LYS A 137 16.13 0.67 -6.64
C LYS A 137 16.59 1.59 -7.76
N LEU A 138 15.66 2.03 -8.59
CA LEU A 138 15.95 2.77 -9.83
C LEU A 138 14.98 3.96 -9.96
N PRO A 139 15.26 4.93 -10.84
CA PRO A 139 14.26 5.93 -11.21
C PRO A 139 13.05 5.27 -11.89
N SER A 140 11.84 5.75 -11.59
CA SER A 140 10.61 5.29 -12.25
C SER A 140 10.69 5.51 -13.78
N GLY A 141 10.22 4.53 -14.55
CA GLY A 141 10.32 4.47 -16.01
C GLY A 141 11.58 3.77 -16.55
N THR A 142 12.52 3.38 -15.69
CA THR A 142 13.77 2.74 -16.12
C THR A 142 13.52 1.32 -16.65
N PRO A 143 13.99 0.97 -17.86
CA PRO A 143 14.00 -0.41 -18.33
C PRO A 143 14.96 -1.26 -17.50
N VAL A 144 14.51 -2.45 -17.07
CA VAL A 144 15.29 -3.39 -16.26
C VAL A 144 15.31 -4.74 -16.97
N ARG A 145 16.52 -5.22 -17.28
CA ARG A 145 16.71 -6.55 -17.85
C ARG A 145 16.53 -7.61 -16.76
N VAL A 146 15.55 -8.49 -16.95
CA VAL A 146 15.17 -9.55 -16.01
C VAL A 146 14.90 -10.84 -16.75
N THR A 147 14.97 -11.96 -16.04
CA THR A 147 14.57 -13.27 -16.56
C THR A 147 13.26 -13.68 -15.92
N LEU A 148 12.25 -13.93 -16.76
CA LEU A 148 10.94 -14.40 -16.34
C LEU A 148 10.78 -15.87 -16.73
N THR A 149 10.44 -16.70 -15.75
CA THR A 149 10.03 -18.10 -15.93
C THR A 149 8.54 -18.19 -15.60
N GLN A 150 7.76 -18.83 -16.47
CA GLN A 150 6.30 -18.93 -16.32
C GLN A 150 5.87 -20.40 -16.43
N GLY A 151 5.31 -20.96 -15.35
CA GLY A 151 4.90 -22.36 -15.32
C GLY A 151 5.99 -23.30 -15.82
N ASN A 152 5.64 -24.14 -16.81
CA ASN A 152 6.55 -25.10 -17.44
C ASN A 152 7.21 -24.58 -18.73
N THR A 153 7.21 -23.27 -18.96
CA THR A 153 7.81 -22.66 -20.15
C THR A 153 9.30 -22.41 -19.97
N LYS A 154 10.04 -22.28 -21.09
CA LYS A 154 11.46 -21.91 -21.03
C LYS A 154 11.61 -20.49 -20.48
N PRO A 155 12.56 -20.24 -19.56
CA PRO A 155 12.85 -18.88 -19.09
C PRO A 155 13.17 -17.94 -20.24
N VAL A 156 12.65 -16.71 -20.18
CA VAL A 156 12.88 -15.66 -21.18
C VAL A 156 13.50 -14.45 -20.50
N THR A 157 14.59 -13.93 -21.08
CA THR A 157 15.19 -12.68 -20.64
C THR A 157 14.69 -11.52 -21.49
N LEU A 158 14.05 -10.55 -20.86
CA LEU A 158 13.44 -9.39 -21.51
C LEU A 158 13.51 -8.16 -20.60
N ASN A 159 13.08 -7.01 -21.11
CA ASN A 159 13.01 -5.78 -20.34
C ASN A 159 11.63 -5.66 -19.65
N ALA A 160 11.64 -5.51 -18.33
CA ALA A 160 10.54 -4.94 -17.58
C ALA A 160 10.73 -3.42 -17.45
N ILE A 161 9.68 -2.69 -17.07
CA ILE A 161 9.74 -1.28 -16.72
C ILE A 161 9.66 -1.19 -15.19
N TYR A 162 10.65 -0.57 -14.56
CA TYR A 162 10.59 -0.22 -13.14
C TYR A 162 9.64 0.96 -12.96
N LEU A 163 8.61 0.81 -12.14
CA LEU A 163 7.59 1.83 -11.92
C LEU A 163 7.37 2.06 -10.42
N GLU A 164 7.25 3.32 -10.05
CA GLU A 164 6.70 3.74 -8.76
C GLU A 164 5.40 4.49 -9.01
N THR A 165 4.28 3.97 -8.50
CA THR A 165 2.94 4.54 -8.74
C THR A 165 2.67 5.81 -7.93
N ARG A 166 3.36 5.95 -6.81
CA ARG A 166 3.33 7.13 -5.93
C ARG A 166 4.57 7.11 -5.02
N PRO A 167 4.96 8.25 -4.43
CA PRO A 167 6.08 8.28 -3.48
C PRO A 167 5.91 7.24 -2.38
N LYS A 168 6.98 6.49 -2.10
CA LYS A 168 7.03 5.42 -1.07
C LYS A 168 6.10 4.21 -1.30
N ALA A 169 5.45 4.09 -2.45
CA ALA A 169 4.80 2.82 -2.80
C ALA A 169 5.85 1.75 -3.11
N PRO A 170 5.56 0.46 -2.85
CA PRO A 170 6.36 -0.63 -3.36
C PRO A 170 6.56 -0.51 -4.87
N PRO A 171 7.77 -0.73 -5.39
CA PRO A 171 8.03 -0.64 -6.81
C PRO A 171 7.37 -1.79 -7.57
N LEU A 172 7.09 -1.56 -8.85
CA LEU A 172 6.60 -2.56 -9.79
C LEU A 172 7.67 -2.82 -10.84
N LEU A 173 7.89 -4.09 -11.18
CA LEU A 173 8.53 -4.47 -12.43
C LEU A 173 7.43 -4.93 -13.39
N ALA A 174 7.10 -4.07 -14.36
CA ALA A 174 5.98 -4.25 -15.26
C ALA A 174 6.42 -4.68 -16.66
N PHE A 175 5.83 -5.75 -17.16
CA PHE A 175 5.96 -6.21 -18.54
C PHE A 175 4.78 -5.72 -19.36
N ALA A 176 5.07 -5.10 -20.51
CA ALA A 176 4.03 -4.74 -21.47
C ALA A 176 3.50 -6.01 -22.16
N VAL A 177 2.18 -6.17 -22.15
CA VAL A 177 1.47 -7.20 -22.89
C VAL A 177 0.68 -6.52 -24.02
N PRO A 178 0.71 -7.04 -25.26
CA PRO A 178 0.14 -6.35 -26.42
C PRO A 178 -1.34 -5.96 -26.28
N SER A 179 -2.13 -6.78 -25.58
CA SER A 179 -3.53 -6.52 -25.30
C SER A 179 -4.00 -7.24 -24.04
N ILE A 180 -5.14 -6.80 -23.50
CA ILE A 180 -5.79 -7.47 -22.38
C ILE A 180 -6.28 -8.87 -22.76
N ASP A 181 -6.73 -9.08 -24.00
CA ASP A 181 -7.13 -10.40 -24.49
C ASP A 181 -5.96 -11.38 -24.52
N ALA A 182 -4.76 -10.92 -24.92
CA ALA A 182 -3.55 -11.73 -24.90
C ALA A 182 -3.18 -12.12 -23.46
N LEU A 183 -3.29 -11.17 -22.52
CA LEU A 183 -3.06 -11.43 -21.10
C LEU A 183 -4.07 -12.46 -20.56
N MET A 184 -5.36 -12.26 -20.79
CA MET A 184 -6.43 -13.13 -20.29
C MET A 184 -6.39 -14.54 -20.91
N LYS A 185 -5.96 -14.66 -22.16
CA LYS A 185 -5.79 -15.95 -22.85
C LYS A 185 -4.72 -16.82 -22.17
N GLY A 186 -3.67 -16.19 -21.62
CA GLY A 186 -2.60 -16.88 -20.90
C GLY A 186 -2.91 -17.19 -19.43
N MET A 187 -4.10 -16.82 -18.93
CA MET A 187 -4.47 -17.11 -17.55
C MET A 187 -4.97 -18.55 -17.39
N GLU A 188 -4.21 -19.34 -16.66
CA GLU A 188 -4.61 -20.65 -16.13
C GLU A 188 -5.11 -20.52 -14.69
N ASP A 189 -5.86 -21.54 -14.22
CA ASP A 189 -6.41 -21.51 -12.86
C ASP A 189 -5.32 -21.53 -11.80
N THR A 190 -4.31 -22.37 -12.02
CA THR A 190 -3.08 -22.42 -11.24
C THR A 190 -1.91 -22.09 -12.15
N TRP A 191 -1.06 -21.17 -11.75
CA TRP A 191 0.10 -20.79 -12.55
C TRP A 191 1.21 -20.24 -11.68
N SER A 192 2.46 -20.46 -12.08
CA SER A 192 3.64 -20.01 -11.33
C SER A 192 4.50 -19.05 -12.13
N PHE A 193 5.17 -18.16 -11.40
CA PHE A 193 6.13 -17.22 -11.91
C PHE A 193 7.40 -17.26 -11.05
N ASP A 194 8.53 -17.21 -11.73
CA ASP A 194 9.80 -16.84 -11.12
C ASP A 194 10.41 -15.68 -11.91
N LEU A 195 10.58 -14.55 -11.23
CA LEU A 195 11.24 -13.37 -11.75
C LEU A 195 12.62 -13.27 -11.12
N SER A 196 13.64 -13.31 -11.98
CA SER A 196 15.03 -13.22 -11.59
C SER A 196 15.68 -11.93 -12.10
N TYR A 197 16.43 -11.28 -11.23
CA TYR A 197 17.24 -10.09 -11.51
C TYR A 197 18.68 -10.37 -11.10
N GLN A 198 19.63 -10.09 -11.99
CA GLN A 198 21.06 -10.38 -11.77
C GLN A 198 21.35 -11.84 -11.36
N GLY A 199 20.60 -12.79 -11.91
CA GLY A 199 20.76 -14.22 -11.63
C GLY A 199 20.16 -14.69 -10.29
N ARG A 200 19.52 -13.80 -9.53
CA ARG A 200 18.82 -14.12 -8.28
C ARG A 200 17.31 -14.00 -8.46
N SER A 201 16.55 -14.98 -7.96
CA SER A 201 15.09 -14.87 -7.85
C SER A 201 14.72 -13.76 -6.87
N ILE A 202 13.91 -12.81 -7.34
CA ILE A 202 13.42 -11.65 -6.58
C ILE A 202 11.91 -11.70 -6.36
N ALA A 203 11.19 -12.48 -7.15
CA ALA A 203 9.78 -12.77 -6.95
C ALA A 203 9.48 -14.19 -7.42
N ASN A 204 9.03 -15.03 -6.49
CA ASN A 204 8.64 -16.42 -6.75
C ASN A 204 7.24 -16.62 -6.18
N ILE A 205 6.27 -16.84 -7.05
CA ILE A 205 4.87 -16.85 -6.68
C ILE A 205 4.08 -17.81 -7.56
N GLU A 206 3.14 -18.51 -6.95
CA GLU A 206 2.16 -19.32 -7.64
C GLU A 206 0.77 -18.86 -7.22
N TRP A 207 -0.09 -18.62 -8.20
CA TRP A 207 -1.49 -18.32 -7.95
C TRP A 207 -2.38 -19.56 -8.09
N HIS A 208 -3.56 -19.47 -7.50
CA HIS A 208 -4.71 -20.35 -7.72
C HIS A 208 -5.94 -19.49 -7.99
N ASP A 209 -7.10 -20.06 -8.35
CA ASP A 209 -8.32 -19.32 -8.71
C ASP A 209 -8.14 -18.32 -9.87
N GLY A 210 -7.15 -18.53 -10.74
CA GLY A 210 -6.84 -17.62 -11.85
C GLY A 210 -7.99 -17.47 -12.85
N LEU A 211 -8.80 -18.52 -13.06
CA LEU A 211 -9.96 -18.43 -13.96
C LEU A 211 -11.08 -17.58 -13.36
N LYS A 212 -11.24 -17.60 -12.04
CA LYS A 212 -12.14 -16.69 -11.34
C LYS A 212 -11.66 -15.24 -11.49
N ALA A 213 -10.36 -15.01 -11.33
CA ALA A 213 -9.79 -13.68 -11.52
C ALA A 213 -9.99 -13.17 -12.95
N ARG A 214 -9.85 -14.04 -13.96
CA ARG A 214 -10.15 -13.72 -15.35
C ARG A 214 -11.61 -13.29 -15.53
N ALA A 215 -12.56 -14.00 -14.93
CA ALA A 215 -13.98 -13.65 -15.00
C ALA A 215 -14.28 -12.30 -14.34
N GLU A 216 -13.68 -11.99 -13.19
CA GLU A 216 -13.84 -10.69 -12.53
C GLU A 216 -13.22 -9.54 -13.36
N LEU A 217 -12.05 -9.76 -13.96
CA LEU A 217 -11.46 -8.80 -14.91
C LEU A 217 -12.39 -8.54 -16.10
N GLN A 218 -12.96 -9.58 -16.69
CA GLN A 218 -13.90 -9.45 -17.81
C GLN A 218 -15.14 -8.61 -17.45
N LYS A 219 -15.69 -8.80 -16.24
CA LYS A 219 -16.80 -7.97 -15.74
C LYS A 219 -16.40 -6.50 -15.67
N CYS A 220 -15.24 -6.20 -15.08
CA CYS A 220 -14.76 -4.83 -14.99
C CYS A 220 -14.57 -4.20 -16.36
N LEU A 221 -13.92 -4.91 -17.30
CA LEU A 221 -13.68 -4.43 -18.66
C LEU A 221 -14.98 -4.16 -19.44
N ALA A 222 -16.06 -4.86 -19.09
CA ALA A 222 -17.41 -4.60 -19.62
C ALA A 222 -18.12 -3.41 -18.93
N GLY A 223 -17.46 -2.70 -18.02
CA GLY A 223 -18.00 -1.56 -17.28
C GLY A 223 -18.83 -1.94 -16.05
N ALA A 224 -18.89 -3.22 -15.68
CA ALA A 224 -19.57 -3.67 -14.47
C ALA A 224 -18.64 -3.55 -13.25
N PRO A 225 -19.13 -3.19 -12.05
CA PRO A 225 -18.31 -3.20 -10.86
C PRO A 225 -17.89 -4.63 -10.49
N PHE A 226 -16.72 -4.77 -9.86
CA PHE A 226 -16.25 -6.05 -9.30
C PHE A 226 -17.20 -6.59 -8.23
N ASP A 227 -17.28 -7.91 -8.11
CA ASP A 227 -17.98 -8.54 -6.99
C ASP A 227 -17.18 -8.38 -5.68
N ASN A 228 -17.42 -7.26 -5.00
CA ASN A 228 -16.77 -6.91 -3.73
C ASN A 228 -17.35 -7.64 -2.51
N LYS A 229 -18.18 -8.69 -2.67
CA LYS A 229 -18.82 -9.38 -1.53
C LYS A 229 -17.84 -9.97 -0.51
N ARG A 230 -16.56 -10.16 -0.85
CA ARG A 230 -15.53 -10.55 0.13
C ARG A 230 -15.09 -9.43 1.09
N ARG A 231 -15.42 -8.16 0.83
CA ARG A 231 -15.05 -7.02 1.71
C ARG A 231 -16.14 -6.60 2.72
N ARG A 232 -17.37 -7.12 2.64
CA ARG A 232 -18.49 -6.71 3.52
C ARG A 232 -19.00 -7.79 4.48
N THR A 233 -18.48 -9.00 4.37
CA THR A 233 -18.71 -10.09 5.32
C THR A 233 -17.38 -10.80 5.53
N GLN A 234 -16.59 -10.33 6.50
CA GLN A 234 -15.50 -11.07 7.16
C GLN A 234 -14.83 -10.20 8.21
#